data_AF-A0A101UYY0-F1
#
_entry.id   AF-A0A101UYY0-F1
#
_cell.length_a   1.000
_cell.length_b   1.000
_cell.length_c   1.000
_cell.angle_alpha   90.00
_cell.angle_beta   90.00
_cell.angle_gamma   90.00
#
_symmetry.space_group_name_H-M   'P 1'
#
loop_
_entity.id
_entity.type
_entity.pdbx_description
1 polymer ?
#
loop_
_entity_poly.entity_id
_entity_poly.type
_entity_poly.pdbx_seq_one_letter_code
_entity_poly.pdbx_strand_id
1 'polypeptide(L)'
;MRTRPPRAHPTRTALAAAASAALATVAVLALPQSAGAAETSPVGFGAGTTGGGSASAVTVSTLAAFKTAVTGNTAKVVRVNGLISLSGQVDVGSNTTVLGAGSSSGFTGGGLRLKRVTNVVIRNLNISKPVAPADGVTVEASTKVWIDHNSFSADRSHDKDYYDGLLDINHGADNVTVSWNTFKDHFKGSLVGHSDNNASEDTGHLKVTYHHNQFSNVYSRIPSLRFGTGHFYNNHVTGAETACHSRMGAQMLVENNVFRDTKVAVTTNRSSDVDGYANLRGNDLGGAATEISRVGSFTAPPYSYTAESASTVVASVTSGAGAGKL
;
A
#
# COMPACT_ATOMS: atom_id res chain seq x y z
N MET A 1 -6.86 -87.03 -56.82
CA MET A 1 -5.76 -86.10 -57.14
C MET A 1 -5.51 -85.22 -55.93
N ARG A 2 -4.30 -85.28 -55.36
CA ARG A 2 -3.89 -84.58 -54.14
C ARG A 2 -3.34 -83.20 -54.49
N THR A 3 -3.96 -82.14 -54.02
CA THR A 3 -3.37 -80.79 -53.99
C THR A 3 -3.39 -80.29 -52.54
N ARG A 4 -2.20 -79.92 -52.05
CA ARG A 4 -1.92 -79.51 -50.67
C ARG A 4 -2.17 -78.00 -50.55
N PRO A 5 -2.99 -77.49 -49.61
CA PRO A 5 -3.09 -76.06 -49.37
C PRO A 5 -1.98 -75.54 -48.43
N PRO A 6 -1.68 -74.23 -48.45
CA PRO A 6 -0.51 -73.65 -47.80
C PRO A 6 -0.69 -73.43 -46.29
N ARG A 7 0.44 -73.45 -45.57
CA ARG A 7 0.59 -73.10 -44.15
C ARG A 7 0.21 -71.64 -43.90
N ALA A 8 -0.68 -71.40 -42.95
CA ALA A 8 -0.89 -70.08 -42.33
C ALA A 8 -0.41 -70.12 -40.88
N HIS A 9 0.43 -69.16 -40.50
CA HIS A 9 0.93 -68.96 -39.14
C HIS A 9 -0.15 -68.36 -38.23
N PRO A 10 -0.25 -68.77 -36.95
CA PRO A 10 -1.20 -68.17 -36.02
C PRO A 10 -0.69 -66.80 -35.53
N THR A 11 -1.41 -65.74 -35.87
CA THR A 11 -1.28 -64.42 -35.26
C THR A 11 -1.84 -64.46 -33.84
N ARG A 12 -0.97 -64.30 -32.84
CA ARG A 12 -1.37 -64.09 -31.44
C ARG A 12 -1.94 -62.68 -31.30
N THR A 13 -3.25 -62.57 -31.06
CA THR A 13 -3.89 -61.34 -30.58
C THR A 13 -3.63 -61.22 -29.07
N ALA A 14 -2.80 -60.25 -28.69
CA ALA A 14 -2.64 -59.87 -27.28
C ALA A 14 -3.83 -59.00 -26.87
N LEU A 15 -4.67 -59.47 -25.95
CA LEU A 15 -5.61 -58.62 -25.24
C LEU A 15 -4.82 -57.74 -24.26
N ALA A 16 -4.74 -56.44 -24.54
CA ALA A 16 -4.31 -55.47 -23.55
C ALA A 16 -5.47 -55.20 -22.59
N ALA A 17 -5.35 -55.68 -21.35
CA ALA A 17 -6.26 -55.31 -20.26
C ALA A 17 -5.95 -53.86 -19.84
N ALA A 18 -6.85 -52.93 -20.17
CA ALA A 18 -6.78 -51.57 -19.66
C ALA A 18 -7.24 -51.55 -18.20
N ALA A 19 -6.29 -51.46 -17.27
CA ALA A 19 -6.58 -51.17 -15.87
C ALA A 19 -6.83 -49.66 -15.72
N SER A 20 -8.11 -49.26 -15.63
CA SER A 20 -8.49 -47.89 -15.30
C SER A 20 -8.23 -47.62 -13.81
N ALA A 21 -7.08 -47.02 -13.49
CA ALA A 21 -6.84 -46.47 -12.16
C ALA A 21 -7.67 -45.20 -12.00
N ALA A 22 -8.73 -45.25 -11.19
CA ALA A 22 -9.47 -44.07 -10.78
C ALA A 22 -8.59 -43.22 -9.85
N LEU A 23 -8.02 -42.13 -10.35
CA LEU A 23 -7.40 -41.11 -9.52
C LEU A 23 -8.50 -40.37 -8.74
N ALA A 24 -8.60 -40.64 -7.44
CA ALA A 24 -9.36 -39.79 -6.53
C ALA A 24 -8.64 -38.43 -6.41
N THR A 25 -9.14 -37.41 -7.09
CA THR A 25 -8.70 -36.03 -6.85
C THR A 25 -9.25 -35.57 -5.50
N VAL A 26 -8.40 -35.59 -4.48
CA VAL A 26 -8.67 -34.91 -3.22
C VAL A 26 -8.57 -33.41 -3.49
N ALA A 27 -9.73 -32.75 -3.58
CA ALA A 27 -9.79 -31.29 -3.57
C ALA A 27 -9.39 -30.82 -2.16
N VAL A 28 -8.12 -30.45 -1.99
CA VAL A 28 -7.68 -29.74 -0.78
C VAL A 28 -8.35 -28.38 -0.83
N LEU A 29 -9.37 -28.15 0.01
CA LEU A 29 -9.86 -26.82 0.29
C LEU A 29 -8.72 -26.07 1.00
N ALA A 30 -7.91 -25.34 0.25
CA ALA A 30 -6.98 -24.38 0.82
C ALA A 30 -7.83 -23.29 1.47
N LEU A 31 -7.88 -23.27 2.81
CA LEU A 31 -8.43 -22.14 3.53
C LEU A 31 -7.67 -20.88 3.09
N PRO A 32 -8.35 -19.75 2.84
CA PRO A 32 -7.68 -18.51 2.48
C PRO A 32 -6.66 -18.18 3.56
N GLN A 33 -5.39 -18.14 3.19
CA GLN A 33 -4.29 -17.82 4.09
C GLN A 33 -4.35 -16.33 4.42
N SER A 34 -4.55 -16.00 5.69
CA SER A 34 -4.45 -14.62 6.18
C SER A 34 -3.01 -14.12 6.02
N ALA A 35 -2.84 -12.88 5.59
CA ALA A 35 -1.52 -12.27 5.53
C ALA A 35 -0.90 -12.14 6.93
N GLY A 36 0.42 -12.32 7.03
CA GLY A 36 1.16 -12.05 8.25
C GLY A 36 1.42 -10.55 8.37
N ALA A 37 0.98 -9.91 9.46
CA ALA A 37 1.16 -8.47 9.67
C ALA A 37 2.64 -8.07 9.83
N ALA A 38 3.48 -8.90 10.47
CA ALA A 38 4.88 -8.55 10.75
C ALA A 38 5.86 -8.80 9.57
N GLU A 39 5.62 -8.18 8.42
CA GLU A 39 6.53 -8.29 7.26
C GLU A 39 7.92 -7.73 7.60
N THR A 40 9.00 -8.38 7.17
CA THR A 40 10.37 -7.89 7.40
C THR A 40 10.88 -6.98 6.28
N SER A 41 10.14 -6.88 5.18
CA SER A 41 10.48 -6.08 4.00
C SER A 41 9.22 -5.69 3.23
N PRO A 42 9.19 -4.53 2.54
CA PRO A 42 8.02 -4.10 1.79
C PRO A 42 7.72 -5.02 0.60
N VAL A 43 6.44 -5.35 0.44
CA VAL A 43 5.90 -5.88 -0.82
C VAL A 43 5.44 -4.71 -1.71
N GLY A 44 5.73 -4.79 -3.00
CA GLY A 44 5.30 -3.80 -3.98
C GLY A 44 6.40 -2.91 -4.52
N PHE A 45 6.04 -1.73 -5.01
CA PHE A 45 6.99 -0.82 -5.64
C PHE A 45 8.11 -0.35 -4.69
N GLY A 46 7.87 -0.33 -3.38
CA GLY A 46 8.91 -0.05 -2.38
C GLY A 46 9.87 -1.22 -2.10
N ALA A 47 9.72 -2.38 -2.76
CA ALA A 47 10.57 -3.55 -2.56
C ALA A 47 12.07 -3.20 -2.61
N GLY A 48 12.85 -3.78 -1.70
CA GLY A 48 14.28 -3.50 -1.54
C GLY A 48 14.62 -2.27 -0.69
N THR A 49 13.63 -1.60 -0.09
CA THR A 49 13.86 -0.58 0.94
C THR A 49 14.28 -1.25 2.25
N THR A 50 15.43 -0.87 2.80
CA THR A 50 16.00 -1.41 4.04
C THR A 50 16.10 -0.38 5.17
N GLY A 51 15.98 0.91 4.84
CA GLY A 51 16.19 1.99 5.80
C GLY A 51 17.61 1.97 6.38
N GLY A 52 17.71 2.05 7.71
CA GLY A 52 18.95 1.90 8.46
C GLY A 52 19.53 0.49 8.51
N GLY A 53 18.83 -0.50 7.94
CA GLY A 53 19.29 -1.89 7.90
C GLY A 53 19.59 -2.43 9.30
N SER A 54 20.80 -2.97 9.48
CA SER A 54 21.27 -3.56 10.74
C SER A 54 22.02 -2.58 11.64
N ALA A 55 21.94 -1.26 11.39
CA ALA A 55 22.59 -0.28 12.25
C ALA A 55 22.05 -0.35 13.69
N SER A 56 22.94 -0.17 14.67
CA SER A 56 22.55 -0.11 16.08
C SER A 56 21.56 1.03 16.32
N ALA A 57 20.46 0.72 17.02
CA ALA A 57 19.41 1.70 17.25
C ALA A 57 19.81 2.76 18.29
N VAL A 58 19.55 4.02 17.98
CA VAL A 58 19.60 5.14 18.94
C VAL A 58 18.19 5.43 19.40
N THR A 59 17.93 5.39 20.71
CA THR A 59 16.61 5.74 21.27
C THR A 59 16.54 7.21 21.62
N VAL A 60 15.46 7.88 21.21
CA VAL A 60 15.21 9.31 21.46
C VAL A 60 13.82 9.52 22.03
N SER A 61 13.69 10.51 22.91
CA SER A 61 12.41 10.88 23.56
C SER A 61 12.14 12.39 23.51
N THR A 62 13.00 13.17 22.87
CA THR A 62 12.85 14.63 22.74
C THR A 62 13.01 15.07 21.29
N LEU A 63 12.38 16.18 20.93
CA LEU A 63 12.48 16.75 19.59
C LEU A 63 13.93 17.08 19.19
N ALA A 64 14.72 17.63 20.12
CA ALA A 64 16.11 17.97 19.86
C ALA A 64 16.96 16.72 19.56
N ALA A 65 16.82 15.68 20.37
CA ALA A 65 17.53 14.41 20.15
C ALA A 65 17.07 13.75 18.84
N PHE A 66 15.77 13.78 18.54
CA PHE A 66 15.22 13.24 17.30
C PHE A 66 15.81 13.95 16.07
N LYS A 67 15.76 15.29 16.03
CA LYS A 67 16.33 16.09 14.91
C LYS A 67 17.80 15.77 14.65
N THR A 68 18.59 15.66 15.71
CA THR A 68 20.00 15.28 15.61
C THR A 68 20.17 13.85 15.09
N ALA A 69 19.34 12.92 15.54
CA ALA A 69 19.48 11.51 15.19
C ALA A 69 19.08 11.20 13.74
N VAL A 70 18.15 11.94 13.14
CA VAL A 70 17.62 11.64 11.79
C VAL A 70 18.31 12.40 10.65
N THR A 71 19.20 13.34 10.93
CA THR A 71 19.89 14.12 9.89
C THR A 71 21.02 13.34 9.23
N GLY A 72 21.36 13.68 7.99
CA GLY A 72 22.45 13.07 7.21
C GLY A 72 22.12 11.68 6.65
N ASN A 73 23.03 11.14 5.84
CA ASN A 73 22.73 9.99 4.95
C ASN A 73 23.37 8.66 5.36
N THR A 74 24.07 8.61 6.49
CA THR A 74 24.63 7.36 7.03
C THR A 74 23.51 6.39 7.41
N ALA A 75 23.73 5.08 7.34
CA ALA A 75 22.72 4.11 7.77
C ALA A 75 22.43 4.29 9.28
N LYS A 76 21.14 4.46 9.64
CA LYS A 76 20.74 4.67 11.04
C LYS A 76 19.35 4.13 11.36
N VAL A 77 19.22 3.58 12.57
CA VAL A 77 17.92 3.22 13.16
C VAL A 77 17.67 4.16 14.33
N VAL A 78 16.60 4.95 14.25
CA VAL A 78 16.18 5.89 15.29
C VAL A 78 14.90 5.38 15.92
N ARG A 79 15.00 4.93 17.17
CA ARG A 79 13.87 4.47 17.97
C ARG A 79 13.24 5.63 18.73
N VAL A 80 11.98 5.94 18.42
CA VAL A 80 11.21 7.00 19.09
C VAL A 80 10.53 6.41 20.31
N ASN A 81 10.80 6.94 21.50
CA ASN A 81 10.17 6.53 22.75
C ASN A 81 9.28 7.64 23.30
N GLY A 82 7.96 7.40 23.29
CA GLY A 82 6.95 8.37 23.68
C GLY A 82 6.44 9.23 22.51
N LEU A 83 5.52 10.14 22.82
CA LEU A 83 4.89 11.04 21.85
C LEU A 83 5.62 12.39 21.85
N ILE A 84 6.30 12.70 20.74
CA ILE A 84 7.09 13.93 20.60
C ILE A 84 6.25 14.98 19.88
N SER A 85 6.01 16.12 20.53
CA SER A 85 5.35 17.26 19.88
C SER A 85 6.26 17.93 18.85
N LEU A 86 5.73 18.16 17.66
CA LEU A 86 6.36 18.86 16.56
C LEU A 86 5.70 20.24 16.35
N SER A 87 6.46 21.13 15.73
CA SER A 87 5.94 22.36 15.13
C SER A 87 6.51 22.43 13.71
N GLY A 88 5.65 22.29 12.72
CA GLY A 88 6.05 22.10 11.33
C GLY A 88 6.61 20.71 11.04
N GLN A 89 7.62 20.65 10.16
CA GLN A 89 8.18 19.40 9.65
C GLN A 89 9.61 19.14 10.15
N VAL A 90 9.95 17.86 10.32
CA VAL A 90 11.33 17.41 10.55
C VAL A 90 11.81 16.63 9.33
N ASP A 91 12.91 17.08 8.73
CA ASP A 91 13.54 16.41 7.60
C ASP A 91 14.28 15.14 8.06
N VAL A 92 14.02 14.02 7.38
CA VAL A 92 14.66 12.72 7.61
C VAL A 92 15.63 12.41 6.48
N GLY A 93 16.89 12.10 6.82
CA GLY A 93 17.95 11.78 5.86
C GLY A 93 17.86 10.37 5.26
N SER A 94 18.66 10.12 4.22
CA SER A 94 18.69 8.82 3.53
C SER A 94 19.18 7.69 4.44
N ASN A 95 18.86 6.44 4.09
CA ASN A 95 19.27 5.22 4.82
C ASN A 95 18.82 5.24 6.29
N THR A 96 17.61 5.71 6.54
CA THR A 96 17.08 5.90 7.88
C THR A 96 15.87 5.01 8.13
N THR A 97 15.85 4.34 9.28
CA THR A 97 14.64 3.76 9.85
C THR A 97 14.21 4.60 11.04
N VAL A 98 13.04 5.23 10.98
CA VAL A 98 12.37 5.81 12.16
C VAL A 98 11.35 4.80 12.66
N LEU A 99 11.55 4.31 13.89
CA LEU A 99 10.80 3.21 14.46
C LEU A 99 10.19 3.59 15.80
N GLY A 100 8.88 3.44 15.98
CA GLY A 100 8.28 3.59 17.32
C GLY A 100 8.72 2.48 18.26
N ALA A 101 9.12 2.84 19.48
CA ALA A 101 9.57 1.90 20.52
C ALA A 101 8.41 1.11 21.14
N GLY A 102 7.18 1.62 21.04
CA GLY A 102 5.95 0.99 21.52
C GLY A 102 4.70 1.60 20.89
N SER A 103 3.54 1.05 21.23
CA SER A 103 2.24 1.38 20.63
C SER A 103 1.75 2.82 20.85
N SER A 104 2.39 3.59 21.74
CA SER A 104 2.11 5.01 21.99
C SER A 104 3.21 5.95 21.51
N SER A 105 4.25 5.43 20.85
CA SER A 105 5.38 6.24 20.38
C SER A 105 5.07 6.91 19.06
N GLY A 106 5.60 8.13 18.86
CA GLY A 106 5.48 8.84 17.59
C GLY A 106 5.48 10.36 17.72
N PHE A 107 4.65 11.03 16.92
CA PHE A 107 4.66 12.48 16.75
C PHE A 107 3.26 13.09 16.77
N THR A 108 3.15 14.33 17.26
CA THR A 108 1.91 15.09 17.18
C THR A 108 2.14 16.57 16.87
N GLY A 109 1.17 17.24 16.22
CA GLY A 109 1.20 18.70 15.99
C GLY A 109 1.98 19.14 14.74
N GLY A 110 2.55 18.19 14.00
CA GLY A 110 3.35 18.40 12.79
C GLY A 110 3.66 17.06 12.15
N GLY A 111 4.74 16.96 11.39
CA GLY A 111 5.10 15.69 10.77
C GLY A 111 6.53 15.56 10.26
N LEU A 112 6.76 14.51 9.49
CA LEU A 112 8.07 14.16 8.94
C LEU A 112 8.11 14.48 7.45
N ARG A 113 9.27 14.93 6.96
CA ARG A 113 9.49 15.14 5.53
C ARG A 113 10.70 14.37 5.03
N LEU A 114 10.49 13.57 4.00
CA LEU A 114 11.50 12.84 3.27
C LEU A 114 11.71 13.60 1.96
N LYS A 115 12.72 14.47 1.92
CA LYS A 115 12.94 15.39 0.79
C LYS A 115 14.25 15.09 0.08
N ARG A 116 14.18 14.66 -1.18
CA ARG A 116 15.35 14.31 -1.99
C ARG A 116 16.23 13.26 -1.33
N VAL A 117 15.61 12.25 -0.72
CA VAL A 117 16.30 11.16 -0.03
C VAL A 117 15.94 9.80 -0.63
N THR A 118 16.71 8.79 -0.24
CA THR A 118 16.38 7.41 -0.61
C THR A 118 16.54 6.45 0.56
N ASN A 119 15.88 5.31 0.45
CA ASN A 119 16.02 4.19 1.37
C ASN A 119 15.61 4.58 2.79
N VAL A 120 14.32 4.86 2.98
CA VAL A 120 13.78 5.31 4.27
C VAL A 120 12.60 4.45 4.69
N VAL A 121 12.58 4.06 5.97
CA VAL A 121 11.51 3.31 6.60
C VAL A 121 10.90 4.16 7.71
N ILE A 122 9.60 4.41 7.66
CA ILE A 122 8.81 5.06 8.72
C ILE A 122 7.86 4.02 9.28
N ARG A 123 8.05 3.60 10.53
CA ARG A 123 7.43 2.38 11.03
C ARG A 123 6.97 2.43 12.48
N ASN A 124 5.81 1.86 12.77
CA ASN A 124 5.30 1.67 14.13
C ASN A 124 5.06 2.96 14.92
N LEU A 125 4.70 4.05 14.25
CA LEU A 125 4.54 5.37 14.89
C LEU A 125 3.06 5.79 14.92
N ASN A 126 2.65 6.45 16.00
CA ASN A 126 1.45 7.27 16.01
C ASN A 126 1.81 8.65 15.47
N ILE A 127 1.16 9.11 14.41
CA ILE A 127 1.42 10.39 13.76
C ILE A 127 0.11 11.15 13.71
N SER A 128 -0.06 12.14 14.57
CA SER A 128 -1.35 12.78 14.77
C SER A 128 -1.36 14.29 14.61
N LYS A 129 -2.50 14.83 14.16
CA LYS A 129 -2.79 16.26 14.12
C LYS A 129 -1.68 17.07 13.41
N PRO A 130 -1.35 16.75 12.15
CA PRO A 130 -0.35 17.50 11.40
C PRO A 130 -0.91 18.88 11.03
N VAL A 131 -0.59 19.88 11.86
CA VAL A 131 -1.08 21.25 11.67
C VAL A 131 -0.51 21.80 10.36
N ALA A 132 -1.40 22.32 9.50
CA ALA A 132 -1.00 22.90 8.23
C ALA A 132 0.09 23.99 8.44
N PRO A 133 1.09 24.09 7.55
CA PRO A 133 1.19 23.41 6.25
C PRO A 133 1.93 22.06 6.29
N ALA A 134 2.09 21.44 7.46
CA ALA A 134 2.72 20.13 7.53
C ALA A 134 1.71 19.01 7.23
N ASP A 135 2.14 18.00 6.49
CA ASP A 135 1.50 16.68 6.49
C ASP A 135 2.01 15.82 7.62
N GLY A 136 1.32 14.71 7.93
CA GLY A 136 1.84 13.70 8.87
C GLY A 136 3.17 13.12 8.39
N VAL A 137 3.22 12.71 7.12
CA VAL A 137 4.43 12.37 6.39
C VAL A 137 4.36 12.94 4.98
N THR A 138 5.39 13.66 4.56
CA THR A 138 5.58 14.11 3.17
C THR A 138 6.76 13.37 2.55
N VAL A 139 6.56 12.73 1.40
CA VAL A 139 7.60 12.12 0.57
C VAL A 139 7.74 12.96 -0.70
N GLU A 140 8.76 13.81 -0.73
CA GLU A 140 9.01 14.78 -1.79
C GLU A 140 10.28 14.39 -2.55
N ALA A 141 10.19 14.17 -3.87
CA ALA A 141 11.33 13.87 -4.74
C ALA A 141 12.25 12.75 -4.21
N SER A 142 11.66 11.73 -3.57
CA SER A 142 12.38 10.68 -2.84
C SER A 142 12.03 9.29 -3.37
N THR A 143 12.92 8.32 -3.18
CA THR A 143 12.70 6.95 -3.70
C THR A 143 13.08 5.83 -2.75
N LYS A 144 12.49 4.65 -2.90
CA LYS A 144 12.67 3.51 -1.99
C LYS A 144 12.24 3.89 -0.57
N VAL A 145 10.93 4.05 -0.41
CA VAL A 145 10.31 4.44 0.86
C VAL A 145 9.31 3.37 1.28
N TRP A 146 9.34 3.04 2.57
CA TRP A 146 8.38 2.13 3.19
C TRP A 146 7.71 2.80 4.38
N ILE A 147 6.40 2.98 4.29
CA ILE A 147 5.55 3.53 5.34
C ILE A 147 4.72 2.37 5.89
N ASP A 148 5.06 1.87 7.08
CA ASP A 148 4.55 0.59 7.58
C ASP A 148 4.05 0.63 9.03
N HIS A 149 2.91 0.00 9.33
CA HIS A 149 2.42 -0.12 10.71
C HIS A 149 2.31 1.21 11.47
N ASN A 150 2.03 2.31 10.79
CA ASN A 150 1.82 3.60 11.45
C ASN A 150 0.32 3.81 11.73
N SER A 151 0.02 4.62 12.73
CA SER A 151 -1.32 5.10 13.04
C SER A 151 -1.39 6.60 12.78
N PHE A 152 -1.96 6.97 11.63
CA PHE A 152 -2.21 8.34 11.23
C PHE A 152 -3.59 8.80 11.68
N SER A 153 -3.69 9.98 12.30
CA SER A 153 -4.97 10.53 12.72
C SER A 153 -4.98 12.05 12.83
N ALA A 154 -6.17 12.63 12.81
CA ALA A 154 -6.38 14.01 13.23
C ALA A 154 -7.74 14.10 13.94
N ASP A 155 -8.52 15.12 13.61
CA ASP A 155 -9.96 15.18 13.87
C ASP A 155 -10.65 15.94 12.73
N ARG A 156 -11.98 15.90 12.71
CA ARG A 156 -12.82 16.62 11.74
C ARG A 156 -13.63 17.75 12.40
N SER A 157 -13.16 18.25 13.54
CA SER A 157 -13.85 19.33 14.29
C SER A 157 -13.49 20.74 13.80
N HIS A 158 -12.61 20.82 12.81
CA HIS A 158 -12.15 22.04 12.16
C HIS A 158 -12.53 22.03 10.68
N ASP A 159 -12.26 23.14 9.98
CA ASP A 159 -12.34 23.14 8.53
C ASP A 159 -11.31 22.18 7.91
N LYS A 160 -11.54 21.80 6.64
CA LYS A 160 -10.74 20.79 5.95
C LYS A 160 -9.27 21.15 5.73
N ASP A 161 -8.89 22.42 5.90
CA ASP A 161 -7.54 22.93 5.64
C ASP A 161 -6.80 23.36 6.91
N TYR A 162 -7.41 23.24 8.10
CA TYR A 162 -6.70 23.40 9.37
C TYR A 162 -5.55 22.37 9.54
N TYR A 163 -5.85 21.12 9.18
CA TYR A 163 -4.85 20.06 8.96
C TYR A 163 -4.64 19.88 7.46
N ASP A 164 -3.41 19.54 7.03
CA ASP A 164 -3.16 19.22 5.62
C ASP A 164 -3.38 17.74 5.28
N GLY A 165 -2.43 17.02 4.67
CA GLY A 165 -2.53 15.59 4.41
C GLY A 165 -2.07 14.73 5.59
N LEU A 166 -2.53 13.48 5.66
CA LEU A 166 -1.86 12.49 6.54
C LEU A 166 -0.58 11.95 5.87
N LEU A 167 -0.63 11.66 4.57
CA LEU A 167 0.50 11.16 3.79
C LEU A 167 0.51 11.73 2.37
N ASP A 168 1.47 12.58 2.06
CA ASP A 168 1.62 13.15 0.72
C ASP A 168 2.88 12.62 0.03
N ILE A 169 2.76 12.21 -1.23
CA ILE A 169 3.85 11.67 -2.07
C ILE A 169 3.87 12.47 -3.37
N ASN A 170 4.89 13.30 -3.59
CA ASN A 170 4.87 14.29 -4.66
C ASN A 170 6.26 14.60 -5.23
N HIS A 171 6.29 15.50 -6.23
CA HIS A 171 7.50 16.00 -6.87
C HIS A 171 8.39 14.87 -7.41
N GLY A 172 7.82 13.95 -8.19
CA GLY A 172 8.55 12.84 -8.78
C GLY A 172 9.05 11.79 -7.79
N ALA A 173 8.53 11.75 -6.55
CA ALA A 173 8.77 10.63 -5.65
C ALA A 173 8.39 9.30 -6.33
N ASP A 174 9.11 8.21 -6.04
CA ASP A 174 8.93 6.96 -6.78
C ASP A 174 9.33 5.73 -5.96
N ASN A 175 8.76 4.56 -6.29
CA ASN A 175 9.04 3.30 -5.59
C ASN A 175 8.70 3.37 -4.09
N VAL A 176 7.42 3.56 -3.78
CA VAL A 176 6.90 3.68 -2.41
C VAL A 176 5.91 2.55 -2.10
N THR A 177 6.07 1.92 -0.93
CA THR A 177 5.07 1.01 -0.35
C THR A 177 4.50 1.61 0.93
N VAL A 178 3.17 1.60 1.04
CA VAL A 178 2.38 2.03 2.19
C VAL A 178 1.59 0.82 2.67
N SER A 179 2.00 0.19 3.76
CA SER A 179 1.45 -1.09 4.19
C SER A 179 1.03 -1.11 5.65
N TRP A 180 -0.06 -1.81 5.95
CA TRP A 180 -0.47 -2.08 7.33
C TRP A 180 -0.63 -0.84 8.23
N ASN A 181 -0.90 0.34 7.64
CA ASN A 181 -1.13 1.56 8.40
C ASN A 181 -2.61 1.71 8.75
N THR A 182 -2.93 2.50 9.77
CA THR A 182 -4.27 3.04 9.95
C THR A 182 -4.28 4.54 9.64
N PHE A 183 -5.34 5.00 8.99
CA PHE A 183 -5.63 6.41 8.71
C PHE A 183 -7.03 6.72 9.23
N LYS A 184 -7.14 7.70 10.13
CA LYS A 184 -8.38 7.94 10.87
C LYS A 184 -8.76 9.41 10.95
N ASP A 185 -10.07 9.66 10.92
CA ASP A 185 -10.69 10.92 11.34
C ASP A 185 -10.09 12.16 10.66
N HIS A 186 -10.03 12.16 9.33
CA HIS A 186 -9.38 13.22 8.57
C HIS A 186 -10.11 13.54 7.26
N PHE A 187 -10.02 14.80 6.80
CA PHE A 187 -10.51 15.20 5.47
C PHE A 187 -9.68 14.71 4.26
N LYS A 188 -8.34 14.73 4.34
CA LYS A 188 -7.39 14.47 3.24
C LYS A 188 -6.46 13.32 3.67
N GLY A 189 -6.75 12.10 3.21
CA GLY A 189 -6.00 10.91 3.58
C GLY A 189 -4.57 10.90 3.02
N SER A 190 -4.44 10.58 1.73
CA SER A 190 -3.16 10.53 1.05
C SER A 190 -3.21 11.07 -0.38
N LEU A 191 -2.38 12.05 -0.68
CA LEU A 191 -2.21 12.61 -2.02
C LEU A 191 -0.97 12.03 -2.69
N VAL A 192 -1.09 11.66 -3.97
CA VAL A 192 0.03 11.24 -4.81
C VAL A 192 0.04 12.08 -6.09
N GLY A 193 1.02 12.98 -6.20
CA GLY A 193 1.08 14.02 -7.23
C GLY A 193 0.23 15.25 -6.88
N HIS A 194 0.89 16.36 -6.55
CA HIS A 194 0.25 17.50 -5.89
C HIS A 194 -0.60 18.38 -6.81
N SER A 195 -0.21 18.51 -8.09
CA SER A 195 -0.77 19.50 -9.02
C SER A 195 -0.93 18.93 -10.43
N ASP A 196 -2.00 19.30 -11.12
CA ASP A 196 -2.23 18.98 -12.54
C ASP A 196 -1.16 19.62 -13.45
N ASN A 197 -0.48 20.67 -12.98
CA ASN A 197 0.56 21.39 -13.73
C ASN A 197 1.98 20.87 -13.46
N ASN A 198 2.14 19.75 -12.75
CA ASN A 198 3.46 19.20 -12.40
C ASN A 198 3.90 18.03 -13.27
N ALA A 199 3.34 17.90 -14.47
CA ALA A 199 3.60 16.77 -15.37
C ALA A 199 5.10 16.59 -15.69
N SER A 200 5.89 17.67 -15.73
CA SER A 200 7.33 17.63 -16.03
C SER A 200 8.16 16.88 -14.98
N GLU A 201 7.70 16.86 -13.73
CA GLU A 201 8.37 16.14 -12.64
C GLU A 201 7.71 14.78 -12.36
N ASP A 202 6.38 14.69 -12.50
CA ASP A 202 5.63 13.53 -12.02
C ASP A 202 5.43 12.44 -13.09
N THR A 203 5.50 12.78 -14.39
CA THR A 203 5.32 11.80 -15.47
C THR A 203 6.47 10.80 -15.48
N GLY A 204 6.15 9.50 -15.41
CA GLY A 204 7.13 8.42 -15.35
C GLY A 204 7.56 8.01 -13.93
N HIS A 205 7.11 8.75 -12.93
CA HIS A 205 7.37 8.54 -11.50
C HIS A 205 6.08 8.14 -10.75
N LEU A 206 6.04 8.35 -9.43
CA LEU A 206 4.88 8.11 -8.57
C LEU A 206 4.35 6.68 -8.64
N LYS A 207 5.24 5.68 -8.65
CA LYS A 207 4.87 4.26 -8.53
C LYS A 207 4.69 3.92 -7.06
N VAL A 208 3.44 3.67 -6.69
CA VAL A 208 3.02 3.50 -5.30
C VAL A 208 2.24 2.21 -5.11
N THR A 209 2.47 1.54 -3.99
CA THR A 209 1.70 0.37 -3.56
C THR A 209 1.08 0.64 -2.21
N TYR A 210 -0.22 0.40 -2.07
CA TYR A 210 -0.96 0.48 -0.81
C TYR A 210 -1.56 -0.88 -0.52
N HIS A 211 -1.19 -1.51 0.60
CA HIS A 211 -1.82 -2.76 1.02
C HIS A 211 -2.06 -2.94 2.50
N HIS A 212 -3.15 -3.65 2.81
CA HIS A 212 -3.52 -3.98 4.18
C HIS A 212 -3.65 -2.76 5.11
N ASN A 213 -3.91 -1.57 4.54
CA ASN A 213 -4.16 -0.38 5.32
C ASN A 213 -5.64 -0.32 5.73
N GLN A 214 -5.90 0.26 6.89
CA GLN A 214 -7.23 0.66 7.32
C GLN A 214 -7.43 2.16 7.12
N PHE A 215 -8.43 2.55 6.36
CA PHE A 215 -8.90 3.93 6.29
C PHE A 215 -10.29 4.00 6.92
N SER A 216 -10.43 4.74 8.02
CA SER A 216 -11.68 4.80 8.78
C SER A 216 -12.07 6.25 9.04
N ASN A 217 -13.25 6.66 8.58
CA ASN A 217 -13.72 8.05 8.68
C ASN A 217 -12.72 9.06 8.05
N VAL A 218 -12.15 8.67 6.90
CA VAL A 218 -11.33 9.54 6.06
C VAL A 218 -12.20 10.02 4.91
N TYR A 219 -12.40 11.33 4.80
CA TYR A 219 -13.40 11.90 3.88
C TYR A 219 -13.03 11.67 2.40
N SER A 220 -11.77 11.93 2.03
CA SER A 220 -11.30 11.85 0.65
C SER A 220 -9.82 11.51 0.54
N ARG A 221 -9.37 11.22 -0.70
CA ARG A 221 -7.98 10.92 -1.07
C ARG A 221 -7.49 9.61 -0.44
N ILE A 222 -7.96 8.47 -0.94
CA ILE A 222 -7.61 7.13 -0.41
C ILE A 222 -7.15 6.17 -1.54
N PRO A 223 -5.93 6.35 -2.09
CA PRO A 223 -5.24 7.63 -2.24
C PRO A 223 -5.87 8.46 -3.38
N SER A 224 -5.40 9.69 -3.56
CA SER A 224 -5.68 10.47 -4.76
C SER A 224 -4.44 10.59 -5.63
N LEU A 225 -4.39 9.84 -6.73
CA LEU A 225 -3.23 9.68 -7.60
C LEU A 225 -3.35 10.52 -8.88
N ARG A 226 -2.25 11.18 -9.25
CA ARG A 226 -2.02 11.83 -10.54
C ARG A 226 -0.78 11.26 -11.22
N PHE A 227 -0.80 11.19 -12.56
CA PHE A 227 0.29 10.79 -13.47
C PHE A 227 0.88 9.37 -13.31
N GLY A 228 1.06 8.91 -12.07
CA GLY A 228 1.79 7.70 -11.73
C GLY A 228 1.03 6.40 -11.90
N THR A 229 1.57 5.35 -11.27
CA THR A 229 1.01 4.00 -11.27
C THR A 229 0.73 3.54 -9.85
N GLY A 230 -0.53 3.23 -9.54
CA GLY A 230 -0.98 2.82 -8.22
C GLY A 230 -1.44 1.37 -8.19
N HIS A 231 -0.93 0.58 -7.24
CA HIS A 231 -1.51 -0.70 -6.89
C HIS A 231 -2.13 -0.61 -5.49
N PHE A 232 -3.45 -0.62 -5.41
CA PHE A 232 -4.22 -0.49 -4.18
C PHE A 232 -4.91 -1.83 -3.91
N TYR A 233 -4.36 -2.66 -3.01
CA TYR A 233 -4.89 -4.00 -2.79
C TYR A 233 -5.06 -4.41 -1.32
N ASN A 234 -6.02 -5.27 -1.02
CA ASN A 234 -6.33 -5.75 0.34
C ASN A 234 -6.49 -4.62 1.39
N ASN A 235 -6.94 -3.42 1.03
CA ASN A 235 -7.19 -2.35 1.99
C ASN A 235 -8.64 -2.41 2.49
N HIS A 236 -8.86 -1.95 3.72
CA HIS A 236 -10.19 -1.82 4.31
C HIS A 236 -10.54 -0.34 4.46
N VAL A 237 -11.56 0.12 3.74
CA VAL A 237 -12.01 1.52 3.72
C VAL A 237 -13.42 1.63 4.29
N THR A 238 -13.60 2.45 5.30
CA THR A 238 -14.89 2.68 5.96
C THR A 238 -15.21 4.17 6.12
N GLY A 239 -16.43 4.58 5.78
CA GLY A 239 -16.94 5.92 6.07
C GLY A 239 -16.36 7.04 5.19
N ALA A 240 -16.03 6.76 3.93
CA ALA A 240 -15.46 7.74 3.00
C ALA A 240 -16.51 8.37 2.07
N GLU A 241 -16.37 9.67 1.76
CA GLU A 241 -17.16 10.29 0.69
C GLU A 241 -16.65 9.81 -0.68
N THR A 242 -15.33 9.85 -0.86
CA THR A 242 -14.66 9.30 -2.03
C THR A 242 -13.36 8.63 -1.59
N ALA A 243 -13.05 7.45 -2.11
CA ALA A 243 -11.83 6.75 -1.76
C ALA A 243 -10.74 6.96 -2.82
N CYS A 244 -10.57 6.01 -3.73
CA CYS A 244 -9.53 5.99 -4.75
C CYS A 244 -9.82 7.00 -5.87
N HIS A 245 -8.90 7.95 -6.11
CA HIS A 245 -8.95 8.80 -7.32
C HIS A 245 -7.76 8.47 -8.22
N SER A 246 -8.01 8.26 -9.51
CA SER A 246 -6.96 8.14 -10.53
C SER A 246 -7.16 9.23 -11.57
N ARG A 247 -6.23 10.17 -11.67
CA ARG A 247 -6.38 11.43 -12.41
C ARG A 247 -5.14 11.73 -13.24
N MET A 248 -5.21 12.70 -14.15
CA MET A 248 -4.09 13.15 -14.97
C MET A 248 -3.35 12.02 -15.68
N GLY A 249 -4.10 11.08 -16.27
CA GLY A 249 -3.55 9.92 -16.98
C GLY A 249 -2.98 8.80 -16.10
N ALA A 250 -3.10 8.90 -14.77
CA ALA A 250 -2.66 7.85 -13.85
C ALA A 250 -3.27 6.48 -14.17
N GLN A 251 -2.53 5.42 -13.84
CA GLN A 251 -2.95 4.03 -14.01
C GLN A 251 -3.12 3.39 -12.64
N MET A 252 -4.30 2.87 -12.32
CA MET A 252 -4.54 2.24 -11.02
C MET A 252 -5.14 0.83 -11.12
N LEU A 253 -4.56 -0.12 -10.41
CA LEU A 253 -5.15 -1.43 -10.15
C LEU A 253 -5.70 -1.43 -8.73
N VAL A 254 -7.02 -1.59 -8.61
CA VAL A 254 -7.76 -1.67 -7.35
C VAL A 254 -8.19 -3.12 -7.17
N GLU A 255 -7.53 -3.83 -6.27
CA GLU A 255 -7.65 -5.29 -6.14
C GLU A 255 -8.04 -5.77 -4.73
N ASN A 256 -9.08 -6.60 -4.62
CA ASN A 256 -9.45 -7.29 -3.38
C ASN A 256 -9.61 -6.37 -2.15
N ASN A 257 -9.96 -5.11 -2.35
CA ASN A 257 -10.23 -4.19 -1.24
C ASN A 257 -11.66 -4.37 -0.73
N VAL A 258 -11.89 -3.94 0.51
CA VAL A 258 -13.22 -3.94 1.13
C VAL A 258 -13.63 -2.51 1.44
N PHE A 259 -14.78 -2.11 0.92
CA PHE A 259 -15.37 -0.79 1.17
C PHE A 259 -16.67 -0.94 1.97
N ARG A 260 -16.84 -0.14 3.02
CA ARG A 260 -18.09 -0.02 3.78
C ARG A 260 -18.43 1.43 3.99
N ASP A 261 -19.72 1.76 4.02
CA ASP A 261 -20.20 3.13 4.24
C ASP A 261 -19.45 4.17 3.39
N THR A 262 -19.06 3.77 2.18
CA THR A 262 -18.25 4.56 1.25
C THR A 262 -19.14 4.94 0.09
N LYS A 263 -19.26 6.23 -0.24
CA LYS A 263 -20.15 6.64 -1.33
C LYS A 263 -19.56 6.32 -2.70
N VAL A 264 -18.29 6.67 -2.93
CA VAL A 264 -17.59 6.38 -4.19
C VAL A 264 -16.27 5.68 -3.89
N ALA A 265 -16.18 4.39 -4.23
CA ALA A 265 -14.97 3.60 -4.01
C ALA A 265 -13.84 4.02 -4.96
N VAL A 266 -14.15 4.24 -6.25
CA VAL A 266 -13.16 4.59 -7.27
C VAL A 266 -13.74 5.64 -8.21
N THR A 267 -12.97 6.68 -8.52
CA THR A 267 -13.32 7.70 -9.52
C THR A 267 -12.11 8.03 -10.40
N THR A 268 -12.34 8.24 -11.70
CA THR A 268 -11.29 8.65 -12.65
C THR A 268 -11.50 10.03 -13.24
N ASN A 269 -12.65 10.66 -13.03
CA ASN A 269 -13.10 11.86 -13.77
C ASN A 269 -13.56 13.00 -12.87
N ARG A 270 -13.01 13.08 -11.64
CA ARG A 270 -13.28 14.16 -10.69
C ARG A 270 -12.05 15.01 -10.44
N SER A 271 -12.28 16.32 -10.29
CA SER A 271 -11.34 17.25 -9.66
C SER A 271 -9.93 17.32 -10.27
N SER A 272 -9.82 17.08 -11.58
CA SER A 272 -8.62 17.28 -12.39
C SER A 272 -8.98 17.51 -13.86
N ASP A 273 -8.07 18.12 -14.62
CA ASP A 273 -8.28 18.51 -16.02
C ASP A 273 -8.36 17.32 -16.98
N VAL A 274 -7.69 16.23 -16.64
CA VAL A 274 -7.64 15.00 -17.44
C VAL A 274 -7.99 13.80 -16.58
N ASP A 275 -8.88 12.94 -17.08
CA ASP A 275 -9.23 11.72 -16.37
C ASP A 275 -8.00 10.79 -16.21
N GLY A 276 -8.02 9.92 -15.21
CA GLY A 276 -7.09 8.79 -15.14
C GLY A 276 -7.68 7.51 -15.74
N TYR A 277 -7.14 6.40 -15.28
CA TYR A 277 -7.55 5.05 -15.63
C TYR A 277 -7.57 4.17 -14.39
N ALA A 278 -8.54 3.26 -14.31
CA ALA A 278 -8.62 2.29 -13.22
C ALA A 278 -9.11 0.92 -13.70
N ASN A 279 -8.47 -0.13 -13.19
CA ASN A 279 -8.86 -1.52 -13.34
C ASN A 279 -9.28 -2.07 -11.97
N LEU A 280 -10.42 -2.76 -11.92
CA LEU A 280 -10.96 -3.37 -10.70
C LEU A 280 -10.83 -4.89 -10.78
N ARG A 281 -10.43 -5.54 -9.68
CA ARG A 281 -10.46 -7.01 -9.55
C ARG A 281 -10.83 -7.43 -8.13
N GLY A 282 -11.81 -8.31 -7.97
CA GLY A 282 -12.13 -8.99 -6.70
C GLY A 282 -12.50 -8.10 -5.49
N ASN A 283 -12.77 -6.80 -5.69
CA ASN A 283 -13.15 -5.91 -4.60
C ASN A 283 -14.56 -6.22 -4.09
N ASP A 284 -14.73 -6.10 -2.78
CA ASP A 284 -16.03 -6.00 -2.14
C ASP A 284 -16.38 -4.51 -1.98
N LEU A 285 -17.22 -3.99 -2.88
CA LEU A 285 -17.58 -2.58 -2.91
C LEU A 285 -18.57 -2.17 -1.81
N GLY A 286 -19.23 -3.11 -1.13
CA GLY A 286 -20.20 -2.81 -0.06
C GLY A 286 -21.28 -1.78 -0.44
N GLY A 287 -21.68 -1.72 -1.73
CA GLY A 287 -22.66 -0.76 -2.24
C GLY A 287 -22.09 0.60 -2.70
N ALA A 288 -20.78 0.82 -2.57
CA ALA A 288 -20.13 2.03 -3.07
C ALA A 288 -20.20 2.13 -4.59
N ALA A 289 -20.38 3.34 -5.12
CA ALA A 289 -20.34 3.61 -6.54
C ALA A 289 -18.90 3.54 -7.10
N THR A 290 -18.80 3.31 -8.40
CA THR A 290 -17.57 3.46 -9.17
C THR A 290 -17.82 4.38 -10.36
N GLU A 291 -16.96 5.38 -10.55
CA GLU A 291 -17.04 6.38 -11.60
C GLU A 291 -15.79 6.30 -12.47
N ILE A 292 -15.71 5.20 -13.23
CA ILE A 292 -14.56 4.92 -14.08
C ILE A 292 -14.96 5.25 -15.51
N SER A 293 -14.43 6.35 -16.03
CA SER A 293 -14.62 6.77 -17.42
C SER A 293 -13.77 5.93 -18.39
N ARG A 294 -12.61 5.42 -17.92
CA ARG A 294 -11.66 4.66 -18.75
C ARG A 294 -10.94 3.57 -17.97
N VAL A 295 -10.80 2.40 -18.59
CA VAL A 295 -9.97 1.29 -18.08
C VAL A 295 -8.53 1.42 -18.59
N GLY A 296 -7.57 1.00 -17.77
CA GLY A 296 -6.14 1.21 -18.01
C GLY A 296 -5.41 -0.03 -18.52
N SER A 297 -4.13 0.12 -18.86
CA SER A 297 -3.25 -1.01 -19.24
C SER A 297 -2.59 -1.69 -18.03
N PHE A 298 -2.59 -1.05 -16.86
CA PHE A 298 -2.02 -1.63 -15.65
C PHE A 298 -2.96 -2.66 -15.03
N THR A 299 -2.85 -3.92 -15.46
CA THR A 299 -3.69 -5.05 -15.02
C THR A 299 -2.94 -6.05 -14.14
N ALA A 300 -1.62 -5.93 -14.06
CA ALA A 300 -0.75 -6.72 -13.19
C ALA A 300 0.48 -5.88 -12.77
N PRO A 301 0.88 -5.92 -11.49
CA PRO A 301 2.10 -5.27 -11.05
C PRO A 301 3.36 -6.04 -11.51
N PRO A 302 4.51 -5.36 -11.68
CA PRO A 302 5.76 -5.96 -12.13
C PRO A 302 6.55 -6.65 -11.00
N TYR A 303 5.89 -7.01 -9.90
CA TYR A 303 6.51 -7.63 -8.72
C TYR A 303 5.67 -8.80 -8.22
N SER A 304 6.31 -9.72 -7.51
CA SER A 304 5.62 -10.82 -6.83
C SER A 304 4.90 -10.32 -5.58
N TYR A 305 3.69 -10.81 -5.36
CA TYR A 305 2.87 -10.53 -4.18
C TYR A 305 1.85 -11.66 -4.01
N THR A 306 1.27 -11.76 -2.82
CA THR A 306 0.11 -12.62 -2.57
C THR A 306 -1.04 -11.74 -2.12
N ALA A 307 -2.05 -11.59 -2.97
CA ALA A 307 -3.32 -10.97 -2.57
C ALA A 307 -4.13 -11.98 -1.76
N GLU A 308 -4.84 -11.49 -0.75
CA GLU A 308 -5.77 -12.30 0.01
C GLU A 308 -7.17 -12.09 -0.58
N SER A 309 -8.12 -12.97 -0.29
CA SER A 309 -9.50 -12.74 -0.73
C SER A 309 -10.08 -11.53 0.01
N ALA A 310 -10.89 -10.70 -0.65
CA ALA A 310 -11.59 -9.60 0.01
C ALA A 310 -12.39 -10.05 1.25
N SER A 311 -12.82 -11.33 1.29
CA SER A 311 -13.50 -11.92 2.45
C SER A 311 -12.65 -12.01 3.73
N THR A 312 -11.32 -12.04 3.64
CA THR A 312 -10.42 -12.11 4.82
C THR A 312 -9.82 -10.76 5.20
N VAL A 313 -9.81 -9.80 4.28
CA VAL A 313 -9.19 -8.48 4.43
C VAL A 313 -9.64 -7.75 5.68
N VAL A 314 -10.94 -7.73 6.00
CA VAL A 314 -11.43 -7.04 7.21
C VAL A 314 -10.76 -7.61 8.47
N ALA A 315 -10.68 -8.93 8.59
CA ALA A 315 -10.10 -9.59 9.75
C ALA A 315 -8.57 -9.36 9.83
N SER A 316 -7.86 -9.55 8.71
CA SER A 316 -6.42 -9.34 8.62
C SER A 316 -6.07 -7.88 8.96
N VAL A 317 -6.70 -6.91 8.29
CA VAL A 317 -6.41 -5.49 8.48
C VAL A 317 -6.78 -5.00 9.87
N THR A 318 -7.95 -5.36 10.42
CA THR A 318 -8.34 -4.90 11.76
C THR A 318 -7.46 -5.49 12.87
N SER A 319 -6.91 -6.68 12.68
CA SER A 319 -6.03 -7.30 13.67
C SER A 319 -4.58 -6.80 13.57
N GLY A 320 -4.09 -6.57 12.35
CA GLY A 320 -2.68 -6.28 12.05
C GLY A 320 -2.32 -4.82 11.80
N ALA A 321 -3.23 -3.97 11.32
CA ALA A 321 -2.84 -2.61 10.94
C ALA A 321 -2.62 -1.67 12.13
N GLY A 322 -1.63 -0.78 11.99
CA GLY A 322 -1.35 0.33 12.89
C GLY A 322 -0.18 0.12 13.85
N ALA A 323 0.13 1.17 14.61
CA ALA A 323 1.20 1.12 15.60
C ALA A 323 0.88 0.13 16.74
N GLY A 324 1.91 -0.55 17.24
CA GLY A 324 1.83 -1.58 18.27
C GLY A 324 1.52 -2.98 17.75
N LYS A 325 1.61 -3.20 16.44
CA LYS A 325 1.25 -4.47 15.78
C LYS A 325 2.40 -5.13 15.01
N LEU A 326 3.63 -4.66 15.25
CA LEU A 326 4.86 -5.31 14.80
C LEU A 326 5.16 -6.61 15.55
#